data_AF-X0UIF4-F1
#
_entry.id   AF-X0UIF4-F1
#
_cell.length_a   1.000
_cell.length_b   1.000
_cell.length_c   1.000
_cell.angle_alpha   90.00
_cell.angle_beta   90.00
_cell.angle_gamma   90.00
#
_symmetry.space_group_name_H-M   'P 1'
#
loop_
_entity.id
_entity.type
_entity.pdbx_description
1 polymer ?
#
loop_
_entity_poly.entity_id
_entity_poly.type
_entity_poly.pdbx_seq_one_letter_code
_entity_poly.pdbx_strand_id
1 'polypeptide(L)'
;MGSKKLKAIAVRGTKPINLYSKERVSQVTKQITKRIMDNPLSRDLRELGTPAVIRGFYEAGCLPSYNWTTGYFKEGENLTAETYNKTILKGTKGCFACPVRCKRVVEVDEPGLKVDPAYGGPEYETVTSLGSICGISNLKYIAKANELCNKYTMDTISAGMVIAFAMQCYQEGILTKEDTDGIELTFSNKEAMLKMIEKIAHREGLGDLLSQGSYLAAQKIGKGAEKFIYQVKGQEIPMHDPRLKTGLGLQYALSDYGADHMKAAHDPF
;
A
#
# COMPACT_ATOMS: atom_id res chain seq x y z
N MET A 1 -1.42 -15.75 -13.08
CA MET A 1 -2.83 -15.93 -13.48
C MET A 1 -3.08 -15.45 -14.92
N GLY A 2 -2.81 -14.18 -15.24
CA GLY A 2 -2.96 -13.64 -16.61
C GLY A 2 -2.17 -14.38 -17.70
N SER A 3 -0.93 -14.80 -17.44
CA SER A 3 -0.12 -15.60 -18.38
C SER A 3 -0.74 -16.96 -18.75
N LYS A 4 -1.65 -17.47 -17.92
CA LYS A 4 -2.43 -18.70 -18.16
C LYS A 4 -3.81 -18.42 -18.78
N LYS A 5 -4.06 -17.18 -19.23
CA LYS A 5 -5.36 -16.73 -19.77
C LYS A 5 -6.56 -17.00 -18.85
N LEU A 6 -6.32 -17.04 -17.53
CA LEU A 6 -7.36 -17.26 -16.52
C LEU A 6 -7.82 -15.91 -15.95
N LYS A 7 -9.08 -15.52 -16.16
CA LYS A 7 -9.60 -14.22 -15.71
C LYS A 7 -10.13 -14.22 -14.27
N ALA A 8 -10.77 -15.29 -13.84
CA ALA A 8 -11.34 -15.41 -12.50
C ALA A 8 -11.51 -16.89 -12.10
N ILE A 9 -11.66 -17.14 -10.80
CA ILE A 9 -12.11 -18.42 -10.24
C ILE A 9 -13.34 -18.10 -9.37
N ALA A 10 -14.49 -18.67 -9.70
CA ALA A 10 -15.73 -18.49 -8.95
C ALA A 10 -16.05 -19.75 -8.13
N VAL A 11 -16.32 -19.58 -6.84
CA VAL A 11 -16.57 -20.70 -5.90
C VAL A 11 -17.84 -20.43 -5.08
N ARG A 12 -18.71 -21.44 -4.97
CA ARG A 12 -19.86 -21.46 -4.06
C ARG A 12 -19.92 -22.79 -3.32
N GLY A 13 -19.85 -22.74 -1.98
CA GLY A 13 -19.97 -23.91 -1.11
C GLY A 13 -21.18 -23.79 -0.19
N THR A 14 -21.99 -24.84 -0.09
CA THR A 14 -23.16 -24.93 0.81
C THR A 14 -23.06 -26.06 1.82
N LYS A 15 -22.02 -26.91 1.70
CA LYS A 15 -21.81 -28.04 2.60
C LYS A 15 -21.28 -27.55 3.96
N PRO A 16 -21.73 -28.13 5.08
CA PRO A 16 -21.17 -27.81 6.38
C PRO A 16 -19.73 -28.31 6.50
N ILE A 17 -18.94 -27.63 7.33
CA ILE A 17 -17.63 -28.12 7.75
C ILE A 17 -17.84 -29.10 8.90
N ASN A 18 -17.39 -30.35 8.73
CA ASN A 18 -17.45 -31.36 9.77
C ASN A 18 -16.34 -31.09 10.80
N LEU A 19 -16.74 -30.86 12.06
CA LEU A 19 -15.85 -30.59 13.18
C LEU A 19 -15.83 -31.79 14.13
N TYR A 20 -14.65 -32.16 14.63
CA TYR A 20 -14.50 -33.24 15.62
C TYR A 20 -15.27 -32.96 16.92
N SER A 21 -15.15 -31.73 17.46
CA SER A 21 -15.97 -31.27 18.60
C SER A 21 -16.46 -29.85 18.35
N LYS A 22 -17.78 -29.70 18.14
CA LYS A 22 -18.43 -28.40 17.90
C LYS A 22 -18.42 -27.54 19.17
N GLU A 23 -18.61 -28.18 20.32
CA GLU A 23 -18.65 -27.56 21.64
C GLU A 23 -17.30 -26.91 21.95
N ARG A 24 -16.21 -27.66 21.74
CA ARG A 24 -14.86 -27.15 22.00
C ARG A 24 -14.51 -25.98 21.08
N VAL A 25 -14.83 -26.08 19.79
CA VAL A 25 -14.61 -24.98 18.84
C VAL A 25 -15.38 -23.75 19.27
N SER A 26 -16.66 -23.88 19.63
CA SER A 26 -17.47 -22.74 20.09
C SER A 26 -16.91 -22.09 21.35
N GLN A 27 -16.46 -22.88 22.34
CA GLN A 27 -15.82 -22.36 23.56
C GLN A 27 -14.55 -21.56 23.23
N VAL A 28 -13.66 -22.11 22.40
CA VAL A 28 -12.42 -21.45 22.00
C VAL A 28 -12.69 -20.18 21.23
N THR A 29 -13.64 -20.19 20.28
CA THR A 29 -14.04 -19.00 19.53
C THR A 29 -14.54 -17.89 20.46
N LYS A 30 -15.40 -18.21 21.45
CA LYS A 30 -15.87 -17.21 22.43
C LYS A 30 -14.73 -16.60 23.23
N GLN A 31 -13.78 -17.43 23.68
CA GLN A 31 -12.61 -16.97 24.43
C GLN A 31 -11.69 -16.06 23.59
N ILE A 32 -11.39 -16.46 22.34
CA ILE A 32 -10.56 -15.66 21.42
C ILE A 32 -11.27 -14.35 21.08
N THR A 33 -12.55 -14.38 20.71
CA THR A 33 -13.31 -13.17 20.39
C THR A 33 -13.32 -12.19 21.57
N LYS A 34 -13.51 -12.68 22.80
CA LYS A 34 -13.43 -11.83 23.99
C LYS A 34 -12.06 -11.18 24.12
N ARG A 35 -10.97 -11.95 24.03
CA ARG A 35 -9.60 -11.43 24.11
C ARG A 35 -9.29 -10.38 23.03
N ILE A 36 -9.76 -10.61 21.80
CA ILE A 36 -9.59 -9.66 20.70
C ILE A 36 -10.36 -8.37 21.00
N MET A 37 -11.62 -8.45 21.43
CA MET A 37 -12.42 -7.25 21.73
C MET A 37 -11.92 -6.49 22.96
N ASP A 38 -11.27 -7.17 23.90
CA ASP A 38 -10.66 -6.58 25.09
C ASP A 38 -9.27 -5.96 24.80
N ASN A 39 -8.64 -6.32 23.68
CA ASN A 39 -7.32 -5.82 23.29
C ASN A 39 -7.42 -4.40 22.68
N PRO A 40 -6.65 -3.40 23.18
CA PRO A 40 -6.68 -2.03 22.67
C PRO A 40 -6.34 -1.90 21.18
N LEU A 41 -5.28 -2.56 20.70
CA LEU A 41 -4.87 -2.51 19.28
C LEU A 41 -5.97 -3.01 18.34
N SER A 42 -6.74 -4.01 18.79
CA SER A 42 -7.88 -4.51 18.02
C SER A 42 -9.03 -3.50 17.94
N ARG A 43 -9.20 -2.64 18.97
CA ARG A 43 -10.16 -1.53 18.94
C ARG A 43 -9.66 -0.41 18.02
N ASP A 44 -8.38 -0.07 18.09
CA ASP A 44 -7.77 0.94 17.21
C ASP A 44 -7.91 0.52 15.73
N LEU A 45 -7.61 -0.74 15.40
CA LEU A 45 -7.82 -1.27 14.05
C LEU A 45 -9.29 -1.22 13.62
N ARG A 46 -10.24 -1.39 14.55
CA ARG A 46 -11.67 -1.29 14.24
C ARG A 46 -12.08 0.15 13.95
N GLU A 47 -11.63 1.10 14.76
CA GLU A 47 -12.04 2.50 14.72
C GLU A 47 -11.30 3.27 13.62
N LEU A 48 -9.99 3.07 13.51
CA LEU A 48 -9.09 3.84 12.67
C LEU A 48 -8.58 3.05 11.44
N GLY A 49 -8.74 1.72 11.43
CA GLY A 49 -8.14 0.86 10.41
C GLY A 49 -6.62 0.77 10.59
N THR A 50 -5.94 0.18 9.63
CA THR A 50 -4.46 0.16 9.62
C THR A 50 -3.82 1.56 9.53
N PRO A 51 -4.43 2.61 8.92
CA PRO A 51 -3.86 3.97 8.95
C PRO A 51 -3.63 4.55 10.35
N ALA A 52 -4.11 3.92 11.43
CA ALA A 52 -3.85 4.30 12.82
C ALA A 52 -2.36 4.52 13.12
N VAL A 53 -1.48 3.74 12.49
CA VAL A 53 -0.03 3.82 12.75
C VAL A 53 0.65 5.06 12.17
N ILE A 54 -0.01 5.76 11.21
CA ILE A 54 0.60 6.89 10.48
C ILE A 54 0.99 8.02 11.42
N ARG A 55 0.12 8.36 12.38
CA ARG A 55 0.40 9.42 13.36
C ARG A 55 1.69 9.14 14.13
N GLY A 56 1.80 7.93 14.67
CA GLY A 56 3.00 7.51 15.41
C GLY A 56 4.27 7.60 14.57
N PHE A 57 4.23 7.16 13.31
CA PHE A 57 5.40 7.27 12.43
C PHE A 57 5.72 8.70 12.02
N TYR A 58 4.70 9.52 11.75
CA TYR A 58 4.88 10.93 11.43
C TYR A 58 5.51 11.70 12.59
N GLU A 59 4.97 11.56 13.79
CA GLU A 59 5.46 12.26 15.00
C GLU A 59 6.85 11.78 15.41
N ALA A 60 7.17 10.50 15.20
CA ALA A 60 8.50 9.95 15.45
C ALA A 60 9.54 10.29 14.36
N GLY A 61 9.15 10.99 13.28
CA GLY A 61 10.04 11.34 12.17
C GLY A 61 10.49 10.13 11.34
N CYS A 62 9.65 9.09 11.27
CA CYS A 62 9.93 7.85 10.57
C CYS A 62 8.85 7.43 9.56
N LEU A 63 8.05 8.39 9.07
CA LEU A 63 7.12 8.19 7.98
C LEU A 63 7.88 8.19 6.64
N PRO A 64 8.01 7.05 5.93
CA PRO A 64 8.83 6.99 4.73
C PRO A 64 8.31 7.89 3.62
N SER A 65 9.22 8.66 3.04
CA SER A 65 8.85 9.76 2.14
C SER A 65 9.87 9.97 1.02
N TYR A 66 9.39 10.44 -0.13
CA TYR A 66 10.19 10.78 -1.31
C TYR A 66 11.16 9.65 -1.71
N ASN A 67 10.60 8.50 -2.13
CA ASN A 67 11.36 7.29 -2.45
C ASN A 67 12.37 6.90 -1.35
N TRP A 68 11.93 6.84 -0.08
CA TRP A 68 12.76 6.47 1.08
C TRP A 68 13.96 7.37 1.40
N THR A 69 14.11 8.52 0.74
CA THR A 69 15.22 9.45 1.02
C THR A 69 15.11 10.10 2.41
N THR A 70 13.91 10.19 2.98
CA THR A 70 13.69 10.74 4.32
C THR A 70 12.50 10.10 5.04
N GLY A 71 12.54 10.12 6.38
CA GLY A 71 11.41 9.75 7.27
C GLY A 71 10.51 10.94 7.63
N TYR A 72 10.79 12.13 7.10
CA TYR A 72 10.06 13.35 7.38
C TYR A 72 9.21 13.79 6.18
N PHE A 73 7.93 14.05 6.42
CA PHE A 73 7.01 14.64 5.46
C PHE A 73 6.19 15.72 6.13
N LYS A 74 6.42 16.99 5.74
CA LYS A 74 5.81 18.16 6.37
C LYS A 74 4.27 18.07 6.42
N GLU A 75 3.67 17.53 5.38
CA GLU A 75 2.22 17.37 5.25
C GLU A 75 1.71 16.00 5.77
N GLY A 76 2.52 15.25 6.53
CA GLY A 76 2.18 13.93 7.05
C GLY A 76 0.92 13.89 7.93
N GLU A 77 0.62 14.98 8.65
CA GLU A 77 -0.62 15.12 9.43
C GLU A 77 -1.89 14.93 8.58
N ASN A 78 -1.84 15.29 7.30
CA ASN A 78 -2.97 15.14 6.37
C ASN A 78 -3.25 13.67 6.01
N LEU A 79 -2.31 12.77 6.27
CA LEU A 79 -2.42 11.34 5.97
C LEU A 79 -2.91 10.51 7.16
N THR A 80 -3.03 11.12 8.34
CA THR A 80 -3.42 10.43 9.57
C THR A 80 -4.82 9.82 9.49
N ALA A 81 -5.07 8.79 10.30
CA ALA A 81 -6.38 8.14 10.35
C ALA A 81 -7.52 9.09 10.74
N GLU A 82 -7.24 10.10 11.57
CA GLU A 82 -8.23 11.10 11.96
C GLU A 82 -8.64 11.96 10.77
N THR A 83 -7.68 12.40 9.95
CA THR A 83 -7.96 13.14 8.71
C THR A 83 -8.68 12.24 7.71
N TYR A 84 -8.24 10.99 7.55
CA TYR A 84 -8.88 9.98 6.71
C TYR A 84 -10.36 9.79 7.07
N ASN A 85 -10.64 9.54 8.35
CA ASN A 85 -11.99 9.28 8.83
C ASN A 85 -12.91 10.49 8.66
N LYS A 86 -12.38 11.71 8.79
CA LYS A 86 -13.14 12.95 8.59
C LYS A 86 -13.40 13.29 7.13
N THR A 87 -12.57 12.80 6.19
CA THR A 87 -12.56 13.30 4.81
C THR A 87 -13.09 12.32 3.78
N ILE A 88 -12.70 11.05 3.83
CA ILE A 88 -12.98 10.09 2.76
C ILE A 88 -13.72 8.83 3.24
N LEU A 89 -13.77 8.58 4.55
CA LEU A 89 -14.42 7.38 5.08
C LEU A 89 -15.94 7.42 4.86
N LYS A 90 -16.45 6.41 4.16
CA LYS A 90 -17.89 6.14 4.02
C LYS A 90 -18.39 5.13 5.05
N GLY A 91 -17.55 4.18 5.44
CA GLY A 91 -17.90 3.17 6.43
C GLY A 91 -16.87 2.06 6.56
N THR A 92 -17.23 1.00 7.27
CA THR A 92 -16.32 -0.10 7.57
C THR A 92 -16.93 -1.46 7.22
N LYS A 93 -16.08 -2.41 6.86
CA LYS A 93 -16.45 -3.80 6.56
C LYS A 93 -15.54 -4.76 7.33
N GLY A 94 -15.86 -6.05 7.30
CA GLY A 94 -15.03 -7.08 7.91
C GLY A 94 -14.78 -8.23 6.96
N CYS A 95 -13.65 -8.91 7.17
CA CYS A 95 -13.42 -10.24 6.62
C CYS A 95 -14.41 -11.24 7.25
N PHE A 96 -14.53 -12.41 6.62
CA PHE A 96 -15.41 -13.47 7.11
C PHE A 96 -15.14 -13.80 8.59
N ALA A 97 -16.19 -13.79 9.42
CA ALA A 97 -16.17 -14.09 10.85
C ALA A 97 -15.23 -13.23 11.74
N CYS A 98 -14.58 -12.20 11.19
CA CYS A 98 -13.60 -11.39 11.93
C CYS A 98 -14.30 -10.39 12.86
N PRO A 99 -14.02 -10.40 14.19
CA PRO A 99 -14.63 -9.46 15.12
C PRO A 99 -14.03 -8.03 15.05
N VAL A 100 -12.81 -7.89 14.53
CA VAL A 100 -12.10 -6.60 14.41
C VAL A 100 -12.77 -5.68 13.39
N ARG A 101 -13.10 -6.20 12.21
CA ARG A 101 -13.74 -5.43 11.11
C ARG A 101 -12.94 -4.17 10.72
N CYS A 102 -11.63 -4.33 10.50
CA CYS A 102 -10.71 -3.24 10.17
C CYS A 102 -10.86 -2.66 8.75
N LYS A 103 -11.50 -3.35 7.81
CA LYS A 103 -11.56 -2.91 6.41
C LYS A 103 -12.26 -1.56 6.27
N ARG A 104 -11.59 -0.59 5.63
CA ARG A 104 -12.15 0.72 5.33
C ARG A 104 -12.91 0.68 3.99
N VAL A 105 -13.98 1.47 3.90
CA VAL A 105 -14.72 1.76 2.67
C VAL A 105 -14.75 3.26 2.52
N VAL A 106 -14.25 3.75 1.40
CA VAL A 106 -14.13 5.19 1.11
C VAL A 106 -14.94 5.55 -0.12
N GLU A 107 -15.34 6.80 -0.21
CA GLU A 107 -16.03 7.35 -1.36
C GLU A 107 -15.60 8.81 -1.54
N VAL A 108 -15.45 9.22 -2.78
CA VAL A 108 -15.24 10.61 -3.18
C VAL A 108 -16.17 10.86 -4.35
N ASP A 109 -16.95 11.94 -4.28
CA ASP A 109 -17.84 12.36 -5.35
C ASP A 109 -17.67 13.86 -5.61
N GLU A 110 -16.58 14.22 -6.28
CA GLU A 110 -16.24 15.60 -6.64
C GLU A 110 -16.11 15.74 -8.16
N PRO A 111 -16.33 16.95 -8.72
CA PRO A 111 -16.06 17.21 -10.14
C PRO A 111 -14.62 16.82 -10.50
N GLY A 112 -14.46 15.90 -11.45
CA GLY A 112 -13.16 15.42 -11.92
C GLY A 112 -12.49 14.36 -11.03
N LEU A 113 -13.06 13.99 -9.87
CA LEU A 113 -12.49 12.97 -8.99
C LEU A 113 -13.58 12.16 -8.31
N LYS A 114 -13.74 10.91 -8.76
CA LYS A 114 -14.69 9.96 -8.19
C LYS A 114 -13.98 8.69 -7.72
N VAL A 115 -14.32 8.23 -6.52
CA VAL A 115 -13.80 6.98 -5.95
C VAL A 115 -14.95 6.02 -5.68
N ASP A 116 -14.92 4.85 -6.33
CA ASP A 116 -15.94 3.82 -6.17
C ASP A 116 -15.73 3.00 -4.88
N PRO A 117 -16.68 3.02 -3.92
CA PRO A 117 -16.57 2.28 -2.66
C PRO A 117 -16.49 0.76 -2.82
N ALA A 118 -16.77 0.21 -4.00
CA ALA A 118 -16.57 -1.21 -4.30
C ALA A 118 -15.11 -1.66 -4.13
N TYR A 119 -14.14 -0.76 -4.36
CA TYR A 119 -12.72 -1.05 -4.28
C TYR A 119 -12.13 -0.86 -2.87
N GLY A 120 -12.96 -0.55 -1.87
CA GLY A 120 -12.50 -0.33 -0.49
C GLY A 120 -11.64 0.92 -0.33
N GLY A 121 -11.10 1.11 0.87
CA GLY A 121 -10.20 2.22 1.18
C GLY A 121 -8.73 1.81 1.25
N PRO A 122 -7.80 2.76 1.05
CA PRO A 122 -6.38 2.47 1.22
C PRO A 122 -6.07 2.11 2.68
N GLU A 123 -5.36 0.99 2.85
CA GLU A 123 -4.73 0.59 4.11
C GLU A 123 -3.44 1.41 4.33
N TYR A 124 -2.83 1.34 5.51
CA TYR A 124 -1.60 2.08 5.87
C TYR A 124 -0.53 2.05 4.76
N GLU A 125 -0.14 0.85 4.36
CA GLU A 125 0.87 0.62 3.32
C GLU A 125 0.53 1.36 2.02
N THR A 126 -0.76 1.39 1.66
CA THR A 126 -1.24 2.09 0.46
C THR A 126 -1.25 3.60 0.64
N VAL A 127 -1.66 4.08 1.81
CA VAL A 127 -1.64 5.52 2.12
C VAL A 127 -0.22 6.06 2.05
N THR A 128 0.77 5.32 2.56
CA THR A 128 2.15 5.77 2.60
C THR A 128 2.86 5.57 1.25
N SER A 129 2.70 4.42 0.59
CA SER A 129 3.35 4.13 -0.71
C SER A 129 2.85 5.02 -1.86
N LEU A 130 1.54 5.29 -1.93
CA LEU A 130 0.95 6.18 -2.95
C LEU A 130 0.79 7.63 -2.43
N GLY A 131 1.18 7.89 -1.19
CA GLY A 131 1.16 9.20 -0.55
C GLY A 131 2.56 9.74 -0.36
N SER A 132 3.08 9.67 0.87
CA SER A 132 4.34 10.32 1.26
C SER A 132 5.55 9.84 0.47
N ILE A 133 5.60 8.56 0.07
CA ILE A 133 6.66 8.03 -0.81
C ILE A 133 6.69 8.75 -2.17
N CYS A 134 5.53 9.15 -2.69
CA CYS A 134 5.38 9.97 -3.91
C CYS A 134 5.32 11.49 -3.61
N GLY A 135 5.47 11.91 -2.36
CA GLY A 135 5.35 13.31 -1.94
C GLY A 135 3.92 13.86 -1.96
N ILE A 136 2.90 13.00 -1.84
CA ILE A 136 1.48 13.35 -1.97
C ILE A 136 0.78 13.26 -0.62
N SER A 137 0.08 14.33 -0.24
CA SER A 137 -0.69 14.41 1.03
C SER A 137 -2.21 14.47 0.84
N ASN A 138 -2.69 14.31 -0.40
CA ASN A 138 -4.12 14.40 -0.71
C ASN A 138 -4.79 13.01 -0.69
N LEU A 139 -5.49 12.71 0.40
CA LEU A 139 -6.16 11.43 0.63
C LEU A 139 -7.20 11.05 -0.45
N LYS A 140 -7.83 12.02 -1.13
CA LYS A 140 -8.79 11.71 -2.21
C LYS A 140 -8.09 11.15 -3.44
N TYR A 141 -6.92 11.69 -3.79
CA TYR A 141 -6.10 11.18 -4.89
C TYR A 141 -5.45 9.84 -4.53
N ILE A 142 -5.02 9.67 -3.28
CA ILE A 142 -4.53 8.39 -2.78
C ILE A 142 -5.64 7.33 -2.80
N ALA A 143 -6.87 7.68 -2.43
CA ALA A 143 -8.02 6.80 -2.54
C ALA A 143 -8.33 6.43 -4.00
N LYS A 144 -8.18 7.38 -4.93
CA LYS A 144 -8.29 7.08 -6.36
C LYS A 144 -7.18 6.18 -6.87
N ALA A 145 -5.95 6.39 -6.43
CA ALA A 145 -4.81 5.54 -6.75
C ALA A 145 -5.03 4.10 -6.26
N ASN A 146 -5.53 3.94 -5.03
CA ASN A 146 -5.95 2.65 -4.47
C ASN A 146 -7.04 1.98 -5.32
N GLU A 147 -8.07 2.73 -5.73
CA GLU A 147 -9.11 2.20 -6.61
C GLU A 147 -8.52 1.68 -7.92
N LEU A 148 -7.65 2.46 -8.57
CA LEU A 148 -7.01 2.06 -9.83
C LEU A 148 -6.14 0.81 -9.65
N CYS A 149 -5.30 0.75 -8.60
CA CYS A 149 -4.52 -0.44 -8.30
C CYS A 149 -5.41 -1.67 -8.07
N ASN A 150 -6.49 -1.54 -7.28
CA ASN A 150 -7.42 -2.65 -7.04
C ASN A 150 -8.18 -3.06 -8.30
N LYS A 151 -8.59 -2.09 -9.14
CA LYS A 151 -9.26 -2.32 -10.42
C LYS A 151 -8.37 -3.04 -11.43
N TYR A 152 -7.09 -2.68 -11.47
CA TYR A 152 -6.10 -3.30 -12.35
C TYR A 152 -5.35 -4.47 -11.70
N THR A 153 -5.71 -4.86 -10.47
CA THR A 153 -5.12 -5.96 -9.72
C THR A 153 -3.60 -5.82 -9.53
N MET A 154 -3.15 -4.63 -9.16
CA MET A 154 -1.77 -4.29 -8.89
C MET A 154 -1.53 -4.14 -7.38
N ASP A 155 -0.36 -4.58 -6.93
CA ASP A 155 0.10 -4.32 -5.57
C ASP A 155 0.39 -2.82 -5.38
N THR A 156 -0.20 -2.22 -4.35
CA THR A 156 -0.09 -0.78 -4.09
C THR A 156 1.28 -0.39 -3.58
N ILE A 157 1.95 -1.27 -2.80
CA ILE A 157 3.30 -1.03 -2.28
C ILE A 157 4.27 -0.92 -3.45
N SER A 158 4.34 -1.97 -4.27
CA SER A 158 5.22 -2.00 -5.44
C SER A 158 4.87 -0.90 -6.45
N ALA A 159 3.58 -0.65 -6.70
CA ALA A 159 3.17 0.44 -7.59
C ALA A 159 3.67 1.81 -7.11
N GLY A 160 3.48 2.13 -5.82
CA GLY A 160 3.96 3.40 -5.25
C GLY A 160 5.48 3.52 -5.27
N MET A 161 6.19 2.45 -4.89
CA MET A 161 7.65 2.42 -4.89
C MET A 161 8.25 2.54 -6.29
N VAL A 162 7.68 1.87 -7.30
CA VAL A 162 8.12 1.97 -8.69
C VAL A 162 7.87 3.36 -9.26
N ILE A 163 6.73 3.98 -8.94
CA ILE A 163 6.42 5.35 -9.37
C ILE A 163 7.37 6.35 -8.70
N ALA A 164 7.63 6.21 -7.40
CA ALA A 164 8.55 7.07 -6.68
C ALA A 164 10.00 6.92 -7.15
N PHE A 165 10.42 5.70 -7.49
CA PHE A 165 11.69 5.45 -8.18
C PHE A 165 11.76 6.21 -9.51
N ALA A 166 10.71 6.15 -10.34
CA ALA A 166 10.67 6.89 -11.60
C ALA A 166 10.66 8.41 -11.38
N MET A 167 9.97 8.91 -10.35
CA MET A 167 10.02 10.32 -9.94
C MET A 167 11.42 10.75 -9.52
N GLN A 168 12.15 9.90 -8.79
CA GLN A 168 13.54 10.16 -8.43
C GLN A 168 14.43 10.20 -9.68
N CYS A 169 14.31 9.24 -10.59
CA CYS A 169 15.05 9.26 -11.84
C CYS A 169 14.74 10.50 -12.70
N TYR A 170 13.50 10.97 -12.71
CA TYR A 170 13.12 12.21 -13.40
C TYR A 170 13.75 13.45 -12.74
N GLN A 171 13.72 13.53 -11.40
CA GLN A 171 14.34 14.61 -10.64
C GLN A 171 15.86 14.70 -10.88
N GLU A 172 16.53 13.54 -11.01
CA GLU A 172 17.98 13.46 -11.26
C GLU A 172 18.35 13.59 -12.76
N GLY A 173 17.37 13.84 -13.64
CA GLY A 173 17.59 13.98 -15.08
C GLY A 173 17.96 12.69 -15.80
N ILE A 174 17.78 11.53 -15.15
CA ILE A 174 17.98 10.20 -15.77
C ILE A 174 16.84 9.90 -16.74
N LEU A 175 15.61 10.22 -16.32
CA LEU A 175 14.41 10.23 -17.14
C LEU A 175 14.06 11.68 -17.50
N THR A 176 13.57 11.87 -18.71
CA THR A 176 13.19 13.18 -19.25
C THR A 176 11.70 13.25 -19.52
N LYS A 177 11.22 14.45 -19.86
CA LYS A 177 9.82 14.67 -20.27
C LYS A 177 9.45 13.91 -21.55
N GLU A 178 10.43 13.60 -22.39
CA GLU A 178 10.21 12.76 -23.59
C GLU A 178 10.00 11.30 -23.20
N ASP A 179 10.82 10.77 -22.27
CA ASP A 179 10.68 9.39 -21.78
C ASP A 179 9.33 9.13 -21.10
N THR A 180 8.68 10.18 -20.58
CA THR A 180 7.41 10.10 -19.85
C THR A 180 6.19 10.50 -20.69
N ASP A 181 6.30 10.54 -22.02
CA ASP A 181 5.24 10.95 -22.94
C ASP A 181 4.65 12.35 -22.60
N GLY A 182 5.51 13.27 -22.17
CA GLY A 182 5.11 14.63 -21.78
C GLY A 182 4.63 14.79 -20.34
N ILE A 183 4.57 13.72 -19.55
CA ILE A 183 4.16 13.78 -18.13
C ILE A 183 5.29 14.39 -17.30
N GLU A 184 4.99 15.45 -16.55
CA GLU A 184 5.93 16.00 -15.56
C GLU A 184 5.97 15.11 -14.32
N LEU A 185 6.82 14.08 -14.37
CA LEU A 185 6.91 13.03 -13.36
C LEU A 185 7.73 13.47 -12.14
N THR A 186 7.36 14.60 -11.54
CA THR A 186 7.98 15.11 -10.32
C THR A 186 7.27 14.56 -9.08
N PHE A 187 7.98 14.51 -7.95
CA PHE A 187 7.34 14.32 -6.65
C PHE A 187 6.22 15.37 -6.43
N SER A 188 5.24 14.98 -5.62
CA SER A 188 4.03 15.77 -5.32
C SER A 188 3.08 15.99 -6.51
N ASN A 189 3.41 15.51 -7.71
CA ASN A 189 2.48 15.53 -8.85
C ASN A 189 1.51 14.33 -8.79
N LYS A 190 0.38 14.54 -8.09
CA LYS A 190 -0.70 13.55 -7.94
C LYS A 190 -1.32 13.08 -9.26
N GLU A 191 -1.40 13.95 -10.27
CA GLU A 191 -1.94 13.59 -11.58
C GLU A 191 -0.97 12.70 -12.37
N ALA A 192 0.33 13.00 -12.29
CA ALA A 192 1.36 12.13 -12.85
C ALA A 192 1.32 10.74 -12.22
N MET A 193 1.13 10.65 -10.90
CA MET A 193 0.97 9.35 -10.22
C MET A 193 -0.23 8.56 -10.79
N LEU A 194 -1.43 9.16 -10.87
CA LEU A 194 -2.60 8.46 -11.40
C LEU A 194 -2.39 8.00 -12.85
N LYS A 195 -1.83 8.85 -13.69
CA LYS A 195 -1.49 8.51 -15.08
C LYS A 195 -0.48 7.37 -15.16
N MET A 196 0.54 7.36 -14.31
CA MET A 196 1.54 6.29 -14.30
C MET A 196 0.96 4.96 -13.84
N ILE A 197 0.02 4.93 -12.90
CA ILE A 197 -0.71 3.71 -12.53
C ILE A 197 -1.41 3.11 -13.76
N GLU A 198 -2.12 3.93 -14.54
CA GLU A 198 -2.79 3.46 -15.76
C GLU A 198 -1.79 2.98 -16.81
N LYS A 199 -0.73 3.76 -17.08
CA LYS A 199 0.32 3.37 -18.05
C LYS A 199 1.02 2.08 -17.65
N ILE A 200 1.27 1.84 -16.36
CA ILE A 200 1.84 0.58 -15.84
C ILE A 200 0.86 -0.57 -16.07
N ALA A 201 -0.41 -0.39 -15.72
CA ALA A 201 -1.45 -1.42 -15.89
C ALA A 201 -1.64 -1.83 -17.35
N HIS A 202 -1.52 -0.86 -18.27
CA HIS A 202 -1.71 -1.05 -19.71
C HIS A 202 -0.42 -1.29 -20.49
N ARG A 203 0.75 -1.23 -19.83
CA ARG A 203 2.07 -1.37 -20.45
C ARG A 203 2.31 -0.38 -21.60
N GLU A 204 2.07 0.90 -21.34
CA GLU A 204 2.18 1.96 -22.33
C GLU A 204 3.36 2.89 -22.05
N GLY A 205 4.21 3.12 -23.06
CA GLY A 205 5.41 3.96 -22.94
C GLY A 205 6.30 3.50 -21.80
N LEU A 206 6.73 4.43 -20.94
CA LEU A 206 7.49 4.11 -19.71
C LEU A 206 6.77 3.10 -18.80
N GLY A 207 5.44 3.02 -18.87
CA GLY A 207 4.64 2.07 -18.10
C GLY A 207 4.96 0.61 -18.40
N ASP A 208 5.32 0.23 -19.63
CA ASP A 208 5.73 -1.15 -19.92
C ASP A 208 7.01 -1.52 -19.17
N LEU A 209 7.98 -0.61 -19.14
CA LEU A 209 9.22 -0.80 -18.43
C LEU A 209 8.99 -0.91 -16.91
N LEU A 210 8.23 0.03 -16.35
CA LEU A 210 7.93 0.07 -14.91
C LEU A 210 7.05 -1.10 -14.45
N SER A 211 6.24 -1.69 -15.34
CA SER A 211 5.46 -2.91 -15.03
C SER A 211 6.31 -4.14 -14.70
N GLN A 212 7.63 -4.07 -14.87
CA GLN A 212 8.58 -5.11 -14.51
C GLN A 212 9.13 -4.97 -13.09
N GLY A 213 8.70 -3.95 -12.33
CA GLY A 213 9.26 -3.62 -11.03
C GLY A 213 10.52 -2.75 -11.13
N SER A 214 10.87 -2.12 -10.02
CA SER A 214 11.96 -1.14 -9.94
C SER A 214 13.33 -1.78 -10.22
N TYR A 215 13.53 -3.02 -9.77
CA TYR A 215 14.78 -3.75 -9.98
C TYR A 215 15.13 -3.94 -11.46
N LEU A 216 14.19 -4.47 -12.25
CA LEU A 216 14.39 -4.69 -13.68
C LEU A 216 14.32 -3.39 -14.48
N ALA A 217 13.49 -2.44 -14.05
CA ALA A 217 13.43 -1.12 -14.68
C ALA A 217 14.75 -0.39 -14.54
N ALA A 218 15.35 -0.35 -13.35
CA ALA A 218 16.62 0.32 -13.11
C ALA A 218 17.76 -0.24 -13.97
N GLN A 219 17.87 -1.57 -14.08
CA GLN A 219 18.89 -2.21 -14.94
C GLN A 219 18.76 -1.81 -16.42
N LYS A 220 17.52 -1.66 -16.90
CA LYS A 220 17.25 -1.26 -18.29
C LYS A 220 17.43 0.24 -18.54
N ILE A 221 17.06 1.08 -17.56
CA ILE A 221 17.27 2.53 -17.61
C ILE A 221 18.78 2.83 -17.57
N GLY A 222 19.52 2.12 -16.72
CA GLY A 222 20.94 2.36 -16.49
C GLY A 222 21.20 3.76 -15.94
N LYS A 223 22.32 4.37 -16.34
CA LYS A 223 22.72 5.74 -15.94
C LYS A 223 22.78 5.95 -14.40
N GLY A 224 22.99 4.88 -13.64
CA GLY A 224 23.05 4.92 -12.18
C GLY A 224 21.68 4.89 -11.49
N ALA A 225 20.60 4.59 -12.22
CA ALA A 225 19.25 4.44 -11.66
C ALA A 225 19.19 3.38 -10.54
N GLU A 226 20.09 2.40 -10.55
CA GLU A 226 20.19 1.34 -9.55
C GLU A 226 20.48 1.88 -8.13
N LYS A 227 20.91 3.13 -7.99
CA LYS A 227 21.10 3.80 -6.69
C LYS A 227 19.78 4.18 -6.01
N PHE A 228 18.68 4.22 -6.76
CA PHE A 228 17.38 4.72 -6.30
C PHE A 228 16.34 3.62 -6.08
N ILE A 229 16.74 2.35 -6.13
CA ILE A 229 15.84 1.23 -5.85
C ILE A 229 16.04 0.72 -4.43
N TYR A 230 14.92 0.41 -3.76
CA TYR A 230 14.91 -0.16 -2.42
C TYR A 230 14.11 -1.46 -2.47
N GLN A 231 14.83 -2.58 -2.55
CA GLN A 231 14.24 -3.90 -2.74
C GLN A 231 15.02 -4.99 -2.03
N VAL A 232 14.37 -6.13 -1.78
CA VAL A 232 15.02 -7.38 -1.42
C VAL A 232 14.50 -8.49 -2.32
N LYS A 233 15.42 -9.22 -2.98
CA LYS A 233 15.12 -10.32 -3.92
C LYS A 233 14.21 -9.90 -5.09
N GLY A 234 14.31 -8.65 -5.51
CA GLY A 234 13.55 -8.06 -6.60
C GLY A 234 12.21 -7.45 -6.18
N GLN A 235 11.79 -7.60 -4.93
CA GLN A 235 10.54 -7.04 -4.39
C GLN A 235 10.81 -5.73 -3.65
N GLU A 236 10.06 -4.69 -3.98
CA GLU A 236 10.10 -3.38 -3.32
C GLU A 236 9.86 -3.50 -1.80
N ILE A 237 10.58 -2.70 -1.00
CA ILE A 237 10.40 -2.70 0.46
C ILE A 237 9.06 -2.06 0.86
N PRO A 238 8.38 -2.58 1.90
CA PRO A 238 7.14 -2.00 2.42
C PRO A 238 7.44 -0.84 3.38
N MET A 239 6.40 -0.22 3.95
CA MET A 239 6.46 1.12 4.54
C MET A 239 7.04 1.20 5.96
N HIS A 240 7.84 0.22 6.39
CA HIS A 240 8.42 0.20 7.73
C HIS A 240 9.96 0.27 7.71
N ASP A 241 10.52 1.22 8.46
CA ASP A 241 11.95 1.58 8.39
C ASP A 241 12.87 0.56 9.09
N PRO A 242 13.68 -0.22 8.33
CA PRO A 242 14.58 -1.21 8.91
C PRO A 242 15.77 -0.57 9.65
N ARG A 243 16.05 0.73 9.43
CA ARG A 243 17.11 1.46 10.15
C ARG A 243 16.75 1.71 11.60
N LEU A 244 15.45 1.78 11.90
CA LEU A 244 14.91 1.98 13.26
C LEU A 244 14.49 0.66 13.90
N LYS A 245 14.00 -0.28 13.09
CA LYS A 245 13.57 -1.61 13.54
C LYS A 245 14.58 -2.66 13.07
N THR A 246 15.67 -2.85 13.81
CA THR A 246 16.77 -3.75 13.37
C THR A 246 16.30 -5.19 13.11
N GLY A 247 15.36 -5.71 13.91
CA GLY A 247 14.75 -7.02 13.69
C GLY A 247 14.00 -7.12 12.35
N LEU A 248 13.35 -6.03 11.92
CA LEU A 248 12.67 -5.94 10.64
C LEU A 248 13.65 -5.98 9.46
N GLY A 249 14.80 -5.31 9.58
CA GLY A 249 15.84 -5.37 8.56
C GLY A 249 16.34 -6.80 8.32
N LEU A 250 16.57 -7.55 9.40
CA LEU A 250 16.94 -8.97 9.32
C LEU A 250 15.80 -9.81 8.72
N GLN A 251 14.55 -9.56 9.12
CA GLN A 251 13.38 -10.21 8.56
C GLN A 251 13.29 -10.00 7.04
N TYR A 252 13.41 -8.78 6.55
CA TYR A 252 13.39 -8.51 5.10
C TYR A 252 14.49 -9.28 4.38
N ALA A 253 15.73 -9.25 4.91
CA ALA A 253 16.87 -9.96 4.32
C ALA A 253 16.64 -11.47 4.23
N LEU A 254 16.03 -12.07 5.26
CA LEU A 254 15.81 -13.53 5.37
C LEU A 254 14.50 -14.03 4.77
N SER A 255 13.54 -13.15 4.49
CA SER A 255 12.27 -13.53 3.86
C SER A 255 12.50 -14.27 2.53
N ASP A 256 11.82 -15.38 2.34
CA ASP A 256 12.02 -16.31 1.22
C ASP A 256 11.50 -15.78 -0.12
N TYR A 257 10.61 -14.79 -0.10
CA TYR A 257 9.99 -14.24 -1.32
C TYR A 257 10.25 -12.75 -1.56
N GLY A 258 10.99 -12.06 -0.68
CA GLY A 258 11.27 -10.63 -0.78
C GLY A 258 10.90 -9.86 0.47
N ALA A 259 11.10 -8.54 0.46
CA ALA A 259 10.80 -7.70 1.63
C ALA A 259 9.30 -7.67 1.91
N ASP A 260 8.88 -8.29 3.00
CA ASP A 260 7.49 -8.29 3.47
C ASP A 260 7.45 -8.14 4.99
N HIS A 261 6.72 -7.12 5.44
CA HIS A 261 6.57 -6.75 6.84
C HIS A 261 5.68 -7.75 7.58
N MET A 262 4.81 -8.48 6.89
CA MET A 262 3.95 -9.50 7.49
C MET A 262 4.69 -10.82 7.83
N LYS A 263 5.96 -10.96 7.45
CA LYS A 263 6.73 -12.21 7.64
C LYS A 263 7.03 -12.51 9.11
N ALA A 264 7.24 -11.50 9.95
CA ALA A 264 7.41 -11.64 11.39
C ALA A 264 6.89 -10.38 12.12
N ALA A 265 6.59 -10.54 13.41
CA ALA A 265 6.19 -9.42 14.25
C ALA A 265 7.36 -8.44 14.41
N HIS A 266 7.14 -7.18 14.03
CA HIS A 266 8.15 -6.13 14.07
C HIS A 266 7.71 -4.88 14.83
N ASP A 267 6.41 -4.71 15.05
CA ASP A 267 5.89 -3.55 15.76
C ASP A 267 6.00 -3.77 17.26
N PRO A 268 6.67 -2.85 17.99
CA PRO A 268 6.93 -3.00 19.41
C PRO A 268 5.75 -2.60 20.31
N PHE A 269 4.60 -2.25 19.73
CA PHE A 269 3.40 -1.73 20.42
C PHE A 269 2.20 -2.66 20.25
#